data_AF-A0A7Z9QQZ6-F1
#
_entry.id   AF-A0A7Z9QQZ6-F1
#
_cell.length_a   1.000
_cell.length_b   1.000
_cell.length_c   1.000
_cell.angle_alpha   90.00
_cell.angle_beta   90.00
_cell.angle_gamma   90.00
#
_symmetry.space_group_name_H-M   'P 1'
#
loop_
_entity.id
_entity.type
_entity.pdbx_description
1 polymer ?
#
loop_
_entity_poly.entity_id
_entity_poly.type
_entity_poly.pdbx_seq_one_letter_code
_entity_poly.pdbx_strand_id
1 'polypeptide(L)'
;MKYIKRWIDGNLWEQNLHEFVNYTDEEKDEVRKGLKQSAAGLLLRNWMEVKTIFIKYLFTSESSPYTPSDAIFSRDEYQGDVGNLPHMHMLIAVKHSELSEEQMEKMHDLVRASVGDIIRFDEVNQLIDEGIIDEFCDVYDLQALAEEILAHFCNPRCLRKVNVGDRQEDLKCRKLNNLLISPDNTRHCHIPIGGNVSQECVDKLIEIGMADPITYNDRGAPSALRCSHPFFHPKRHIPPTNPHFDLNISPVEGKTFAACQSMQNIQCLLSSGGINKYLEVNHVIIRTHPHDAGRLVSQTTFLHNTKISSSAINEKKALQSQRGSKHPTGRKISLMEMLQVMLGYPQVHTDMVFEKIATLPLEQRAGVECKSHSDFMQDQCEDGAEMVSMSYEIRDVKRFPPWRQHRDEELLILQGLFKASISVDKVTKFGVRPPELRALFSNLGNYYRWFYVKNERMNRD
;
A
#
# COMPACT_ATOMS: atom_id res chain seq x y z
N MET A 1 21.69 -6.05 -18.66
CA MET A 1 21.39 -4.67 -18.17
C MET A 1 22.51 -4.06 -17.33
N LYS A 2 23.08 -4.77 -16.34
CA LYS A 2 24.14 -4.29 -15.42
C LYS A 2 25.29 -3.57 -16.13
N TYR A 3 25.84 -4.17 -17.19
CA TYR A 3 26.94 -3.56 -17.97
C TYR A 3 26.55 -2.25 -18.67
N ILE A 4 25.37 -2.19 -19.30
CA ILE A 4 24.88 -0.97 -19.98
C ILE A 4 24.63 0.14 -18.96
N LYS A 5 23.98 -0.19 -17.83
CA LYS A 5 23.72 0.80 -16.77
C LYS A 5 25.02 1.31 -16.16
N ARG A 6 25.99 0.42 -15.88
CA ARG A 6 27.33 0.80 -15.41
C ARG A 6 28.08 1.66 -16.43
N TRP A 7 27.95 1.36 -17.71
CA TRP A 7 28.56 2.14 -18.79
C TRP A 7 28.00 3.56 -18.84
N ILE A 8 26.67 3.72 -18.71
CA ILE A 8 26.00 5.02 -18.69
C ILE A 8 26.29 5.79 -17.40
N ASP A 9 26.06 5.18 -16.24
CA ASP A 9 26.15 5.86 -14.93
C ASP A 9 27.60 6.15 -14.53
N GLY A 10 28.51 5.24 -14.86
CA GLY A 10 29.94 5.37 -14.60
C GLY A 10 30.65 6.27 -15.62
N ASN A 11 29.91 6.90 -16.53
CA ASN A 11 30.45 7.77 -17.57
C ASN A 11 31.55 7.13 -18.44
N LEU A 12 31.55 5.79 -18.57
CA LEU A 12 32.58 5.04 -19.31
C LEU A 12 32.52 5.27 -20.82
N TRP A 13 31.48 5.95 -21.29
CA TRP A 13 31.31 6.39 -22.67
C TRP A 13 32.07 7.67 -23.00
N GLU A 14 32.48 8.46 -21.99
CA GLU A 14 33.17 9.75 -22.20
C GLU A 14 34.46 9.57 -23.01
N GLN A 15 35.20 8.48 -22.76
CA GLN A 15 36.42 8.13 -23.48
C GLN A 15 36.20 7.88 -24.99
N ASN A 16 34.97 7.60 -25.40
CA ASN A 16 34.63 7.36 -26.81
C ASN A 16 34.24 8.64 -27.55
N LEU A 17 34.18 9.78 -26.86
CA LEU A 17 33.79 11.06 -27.44
C LEU A 17 35.02 11.98 -27.52
N HIS A 18 35.64 11.99 -28.70
CA HIS A 18 37.00 12.52 -28.93
C HIS A 18 37.20 13.98 -28.47
N GLU A 19 36.15 14.81 -28.52
CA GLU A 19 36.21 16.22 -28.14
C GLU A 19 35.78 16.49 -26.69
N PHE A 20 35.32 15.46 -25.96
CA PHE A 20 34.75 15.64 -24.61
C PHE A 20 35.74 16.25 -23.62
N VAL A 21 37.04 15.98 -23.78
CA VAL A 21 38.09 16.55 -22.94
C VAL A 21 38.16 18.07 -23.08
N ASN A 22 37.88 18.59 -24.28
CA ASN A 22 37.97 20.01 -24.61
C ASN A 22 36.72 20.81 -24.23
N TYR A 23 35.64 20.14 -23.84
CA TYR A 23 34.41 20.79 -23.39
C TYR A 23 34.60 21.49 -22.04
N THR A 24 33.91 22.61 -21.89
CA THR A 24 33.70 23.26 -20.59
C THR A 24 32.92 22.34 -19.65
N ASP A 25 32.95 22.62 -18.34
CA ASP A 25 32.22 21.80 -17.37
C ASP A 25 30.70 21.84 -17.61
N GLU A 26 30.15 22.97 -18.06
CA GLU A 26 28.74 23.10 -18.42
C GLU A 26 28.36 22.23 -19.62
N GLU A 27 29.18 22.23 -20.68
CA GLU A 27 28.97 21.39 -21.87
C GLU A 27 29.09 19.90 -21.51
N LYS A 28 30.07 19.52 -20.68
CA LYS A 28 30.22 18.15 -20.18
C LYS A 28 28.96 17.69 -19.45
N ASP A 29 28.42 18.52 -18.58
CA ASP A 29 27.20 18.22 -17.83
C ASP A 29 25.95 18.14 -18.72
N GLU A 30 25.87 18.98 -19.76
CA GLU A 30 24.80 18.90 -20.75
C GLU A 30 24.86 17.59 -21.54
N VAL A 31 26.04 17.19 -22.01
CA VAL A 31 26.23 15.93 -22.76
C VAL A 31 25.93 14.72 -21.86
N ARG A 32 26.39 14.73 -20.60
CA ARG A 32 26.06 13.67 -19.62
C ARG A 32 24.56 13.55 -19.41
N LYS A 33 23.87 14.68 -19.28
CA LYS A 33 22.41 14.72 -19.14
C LYS A 33 21.73 14.21 -20.40
N GLY A 34 22.16 14.65 -21.58
CA GLY A 34 21.63 14.23 -22.87
C GLY A 34 21.74 12.72 -23.08
N LEU A 35 22.88 12.11 -22.74
CA LEU A 35 23.04 10.66 -22.84
C LEU A 35 22.13 9.91 -21.86
N LYS A 36 22.07 10.34 -20.59
CA LYS A 36 21.18 9.73 -19.59
C LYS A 36 19.70 9.80 -20.04
N GLN A 37 19.29 10.92 -20.62
CA GLN A 37 17.94 11.08 -21.16
C GLN A 37 17.69 10.21 -22.39
N SER A 38 18.66 10.13 -23.31
CA SER A 38 18.55 9.32 -24.53
C SER A 38 18.47 7.82 -24.23
N ALA A 39 19.22 7.35 -23.23
CA ALA A 39 19.19 5.95 -22.81
C ALA A 39 17.96 5.57 -21.96
N ALA A 40 17.22 6.55 -21.44
CA ALA A 40 16.14 6.32 -20.49
C ALA A 40 15.06 5.38 -21.04
N GLY A 41 14.66 5.57 -22.31
CA GLY A 41 13.64 4.72 -22.94
C GLY A 41 14.05 3.25 -23.04
N LEU A 42 15.32 2.98 -23.41
CA LEU A 42 15.86 1.62 -23.50
C LEU A 42 15.92 0.96 -22.12
N LEU A 43 16.47 1.67 -21.13
CA LEU A 43 16.58 1.18 -19.76
C LEU A 43 15.20 0.88 -19.17
N LEU A 44 14.24 1.77 -19.40
CA LEU A 44 12.87 1.60 -18.93
C LEU A 44 12.19 0.38 -19.54
N ARG A 45 12.25 0.20 -20.87
CA ARG A 45 11.65 -0.96 -21.53
C ARG A 45 12.20 -2.27 -20.96
N ASN A 46 13.52 -2.39 -20.88
CA ASN A 46 14.13 -3.60 -20.34
C ASN A 46 13.78 -3.82 -18.86
N TRP A 47 13.66 -2.74 -18.08
CA TRP A 47 13.21 -2.82 -16.69
C TRP A 47 11.77 -3.32 -16.58
N MET A 48 10.86 -2.83 -17.43
CA MET A 48 9.45 -3.25 -17.42
C MET A 48 9.29 -4.74 -17.71
N GLU A 49 10.07 -5.28 -18.65
CA GLU A 49 10.06 -6.72 -18.95
C GLU A 49 10.60 -7.54 -17.77
N VAL A 50 11.77 -7.17 -17.23
CA VAL A 50 12.39 -7.85 -16.07
C VAL A 50 11.47 -7.81 -14.86
N LYS A 51 10.88 -6.65 -14.58
CA LYS A 51 9.91 -6.46 -13.50
C LYS A 51 8.70 -7.36 -13.65
N THR A 52 8.16 -7.47 -14.87
CA THR A 52 7.00 -8.33 -15.15
C THR A 52 7.33 -9.80 -14.91
N ILE A 53 8.50 -10.26 -15.35
CA ILE A 53 8.97 -11.63 -15.10
C ILE A 53 9.16 -11.87 -13.60
N PHE A 54 9.77 -10.91 -12.90
CA PHE A 54 10.02 -11.01 -11.47
C PHE A 54 8.71 -11.07 -10.66
N ILE A 55 7.75 -10.19 -10.93
CA ILE A 55 6.42 -10.21 -10.29
C ILE A 55 5.72 -11.55 -10.54
N LYS A 56 5.78 -12.08 -11.76
CA LYS A 56 5.23 -13.41 -12.07
C LYS A 56 5.92 -14.51 -11.27
N TYR A 57 7.26 -14.51 -11.23
CA TYR A 57 8.02 -15.47 -10.43
C TYR A 57 7.58 -15.44 -8.96
N LEU A 58 7.53 -14.25 -8.35
CA LEU A 58 7.17 -14.11 -6.94
C LEU A 58 5.76 -14.64 -6.62
N PHE A 59 4.81 -14.48 -7.55
CA PHE A 59 3.41 -14.82 -7.34
C PHE A 59 3.07 -16.28 -7.75
N THR A 60 3.60 -16.76 -8.88
CA THR A 60 3.14 -18.01 -9.49
C THR A 60 4.13 -19.17 -9.38
N SER A 61 5.39 -18.92 -8.99
CA SER A 61 6.40 -19.98 -8.96
C SER A 61 6.34 -20.79 -7.66
N GLU A 62 6.35 -22.11 -7.74
CA GLU A 62 6.48 -22.97 -6.56
C GLU A 62 7.82 -22.78 -5.85
N SER A 63 8.87 -22.39 -6.58
CA SER A 63 10.19 -22.08 -6.04
C SER A 63 10.32 -20.67 -5.45
N SER A 64 9.25 -19.85 -5.55
CA SER A 64 9.21 -18.53 -4.92
C SER A 64 9.22 -18.67 -3.40
N PRO A 65 10.01 -17.86 -2.68
CA PRO A 65 9.99 -17.84 -1.23
C PRO A 65 8.64 -17.34 -0.67
N TYR A 66 7.81 -16.68 -1.49
CA TYR A 66 6.50 -16.16 -1.08
C TYR A 66 5.35 -17.14 -1.33
N THR A 67 5.62 -18.36 -1.77
CA THR A 67 4.59 -19.38 -2.03
C THR A 67 4.17 -20.09 -0.74
N PRO A 68 2.86 -20.33 -0.50
CA PRO A 68 1.73 -19.95 -1.36
C PRO A 68 1.32 -18.49 -1.17
N SER A 69 0.95 -17.82 -2.27
CA SER A 69 0.40 -16.46 -2.25
C SER A 69 -1.04 -16.44 -2.75
N ASP A 70 -1.89 -15.62 -2.12
CA ASP A 70 -3.32 -15.53 -2.39
C ASP A 70 -3.69 -14.31 -3.23
N ALA A 71 -2.99 -13.19 -3.00
CA ALA A 71 -3.16 -11.98 -3.79
C ALA A 71 -1.88 -11.17 -3.88
N ILE A 72 -1.73 -10.39 -4.95
CA ILE A 72 -0.60 -9.51 -5.18
C ILE A 72 -1.04 -8.10 -5.58
N PHE A 73 -0.38 -7.10 -5.02
CA PHE A 73 -0.48 -5.73 -5.45
C PHE A 73 0.91 -5.14 -5.56
N SER A 74 1.31 -4.72 -6.75
CA SER A 74 2.56 -4.02 -6.98
C SER A 74 2.30 -2.70 -7.69
N ARG A 75 2.97 -1.65 -7.24
CA ARG A 75 2.90 -0.32 -7.85
C ARG A 75 4.28 0.26 -8.02
N ASP A 76 4.49 0.93 -9.14
CA ASP A 76 5.70 1.69 -9.41
C ASP A 76 5.72 3.01 -8.62
N GLU A 77 6.81 3.25 -7.89
CA GLU A 77 7.14 4.53 -7.27
C GLU A 77 8.36 5.15 -7.97
N TYR A 78 8.22 6.40 -8.41
CA TYR A 78 9.28 7.14 -9.09
C TYR A 78 10.02 8.02 -8.09
N GLN A 79 11.34 7.86 -8.03
CA GLN A 79 12.19 8.74 -7.25
C GLN A 79 12.68 9.94 -8.08
N GLY A 80 13.00 11.05 -7.41
CA GLY A 80 13.40 12.30 -8.06
C GLY A 80 14.86 12.36 -8.53
N ASP A 81 15.09 13.26 -9.49
CA ASP A 81 16.35 13.92 -9.93
C ASP A 81 17.46 13.12 -10.60
N VAL A 82 17.30 11.80 -10.73
CA VAL A 82 18.21 10.95 -11.50
C VAL A 82 17.38 10.01 -12.35
N GLY A 83 17.90 9.60 -13.52
CA GLY A 83 17.27 8.63 -14.45
C GLY A 83 17.14 7.22 -13.86
N ASN A 84 16.70 7.14 -12.61
CA ASN A 84 16.49 5.93 -11.85
C ASN A 84 15.21 5.27 -12.32
N LEU A 85 15.29 3.95 -12.47
CA LEU A 85 14.15 3.11 -12.78
C LEU A 85 13.14 3.16 -11.62
N PRO A 86 11.83 2.98 -11.90
CA PRO A 86 10.83 2.96 -10.84
C PRO A 86 11.08 1.83 -9.85
N HIS A 87 10.94 2.14 -8.56
CA HIS A 87 10.99 1.16 -7.48
C HIS A 87 9.63 0.48 -7.36
N MET A 88 9.61 -0.78 -6.91
CA MET A 88 8.36 -1.51 -6.67
C MET A 88 7.92 -1.38 -5.22
N HIS A 89 6.69 -0.93 -5.01
CA HIS A 89 5.96 -1.09 -3.76
C HIS A 89 4.99 -2.24 -3.91
N MET A 90 5.27 -3.34 -3.22
CA MET A 90 4.55 -4.59 -3.38
C MET A 90 3.95 -5.06 -2.06
N LEU A 91 2.76 -5.66 -2.16
CA LEU A 91 2.07 -6.40 -1.13
C LEU A 91 1.79 -7.79 -1.69
N ILE A 92 2.16 -8.81 -0.92
CA ILE A 92 1.81 -10.20 -1.18
C ILE A 92 0.96 -10.64 0.01
N ALA A 93 -0.26 -11.07 -0.26
CA ALA A 93 -1.17 -11.58 0.73
C ALA A 93 -1.04 -13.10 0.81
N VAL A 94 -1.04 -13.60 2.04
CA VAL A 94 -1.02 -15.03 2.33
C VAL A 94 -2.18 -15.32 3.28
N LYS A 95 -2.94 -16.38 3.02
CA LYS A 95 -4.04 -16.80 3.89
C LYS A 95 -3.49 -17.51 5.12
N HIS A 96 -3.23 -16.73 6.17
CA HIS A 96 -2.68 -17.25 7.43
C HIS A 96 -3.50 -18.42 8.03
N SER A 97 -4.82 -18.47 7.82
CA SER A 97 -5.68 -19.56 8.31
C SER A 97 -5.49 -20.90 7.58
N GLU A 98 -4.84 -20.89 6.42
CA GLU A 98 -4.62 -22.06 5.57
C GLU A 98 -3.15 -22.54 5.62
N LEU A 99 -2.30 -21.84 6.38
CA LEU A 99 -0.89 -22.22 6.55
C LEU A 99 -0.74 -23.30 7.61
N SER A 100 0.07 -24.32 7.30
CA SER A 100 0.65 -25.22 8.30
C SER A 100 1.66 -24.50 9.20
N GLU A 101 2.00 -25.09 10.35
CA GLU A 101 3.01 -24.54 11.26
C GLU A 101 4.38 -24.36 10.57
N GLU A 102 4.79 -25.32 9.74
CA GLU A 102 6.02 -25.25 8.95
C GLU A 102 5.99 -24.07 7.94
N GLN A 103 4.85 -23.85 7.28
CA GLN A 103 4.70 -22.72 6.35
C GLN A 103 4.69 -21.37 7.08
N MET A 104 4.10 -21.31 8.28
CA MET A 104 4.16 -20.11 9.10
C MET A 104 5.59 -19.78 9.55
N GLU A 105 6.37 -20.79 9.92
CA GLU A 105 7.78 -20.62 10.28
C GLU A 105 8.58 -20.11 9.07
N LYS A 106 8.43 -20.74 7.90
CA LYS A 106 9.03 -20.27 6.64
C LYS A 106 8.66 -18.82 6.33
N MET A 107 7.39 -18.45 6.51
CA MET A 107 6.91 -17.07 6.29
C MET A 107 7.60 -16.07 7.24
N HIS A 108 7.80 -16.42 8.51
CA HIS A 108 8.52 -15.57 9.45
C HIS A 108 10.00 -15.43 9.09
N ASP A 109 10.61 -16.51 8.57
CA ASP A 109 12.01 -16.56 8.13
C ASP A 109 12.29 -15.79 6.82
N LEU A 110 11.24 -15.34 6.11
CA LEU A 110 11.40 -14.45 4.96
C LEU A 110 11.98 -13.10 5.31
N VAL A 111 11.75 -12.61 6.54
CA VAL A 111 12.16 -11.26 6.93
C VAL A 111 13.48 -11.36 7.69
N ARG A 112 14.60 -11.05 7.03
CA ARG A 112 15.94 -11.08 7.63
C ARG A 112 16.41 -9.67 7.92
N ALA A 113 16.78 -9.40 9.18
CA ALA A 113 17.20 -8.07 9.62
C ALA A 113 18.60 -8.02 10.24
N SER A 114 19.36 -9.11 10.12
CA SER A 114 20.78 -9.20 10.48
C SER A 114 21.58 -9.53 9.24
N VAL A 115 22.75 -8.89 9.05
CA VAL A 115 23.61 -9.11 7.88
C VAL A 115 24.03 -10.58 7.76
N GLY A 116 24.44 -11.18 8.87
CA GLY A 116 24.84 -12.59 8.91
C GLY A 116 23.68 -13.56 8.71
N ASP A 117 22.44 -13.11 8.89
CA ASP A 117 21.23 -13.92 8.71
C ASP A 117 20.66 -13.79 7.29
N ILE A 118 21.16 -12.86 6.46
CA ILE A 118 20.67 -12.67 5.08
C ILE A 118 20.86 -13.94 4.26
N ILE A 119 21.98 -14.65 4.42
CA ILE A 119 22.23 -15.96 3.82
C ILE A 119 22.78 -16.86 4.91
N ARG A 120 22.05 -17.92 5.26
CA ARG A 120 22.47 -18.86 6.30
C ARG A 120 23.34 -19.95 5.70
N PHE A 121 24.21 -20.53 6.53
CA PHE A 121 25.20 -21.53 6.10
C PHE A 121 24.55 -22.77 5.44
N ASP A 122 23.41 -23.20 5.97
CA ASP A 122 22.64 -24.35 5.50
C ASP A 122 21.95 -24.11 4.15
N GLU A 123 21.84 -22.87 3.69
CA GLU A 123 21.19 -22.49 2.43
C GLU A 123 22.17 -22.33 1.27
N VAL A 124 23.47 -22.22 1.56
CA VAL A 124 24.50 -21.88 0.55
C VAL A 124 24.56 -22.91 -0.57
N ASN A 125 24.52 -24.21 -0.25
CA ASN A 125 24.56 -25.27 -1.26
C ASN A 125 23.35 -25.18 -2.20
N GLN A 126 22.16 -24.90 -1.67
CA GLN A 126 20.97 -24.72 -2.49
C GLN A 126 21.11 -23.52 -3.43
N LEU A 127 21.67 -22.40 -2.97
CA LEU A 127 21.89 -21.22 -3.81
C LEU A 127 22.91 -21.49 -4.93
N ILE A 128 23.92 -22.32 -4.68
CA ILE A 128 24.87 -22.79 -5.70
C ILE A 128 24.17 -23.69 -6.72
N ASP A 129 23.40 -24.67 -6.25
CA ASP A 129 22.67 -25.60 -7.12
C ASP A 129 21.65 -24.87 -8.02
N GLU A 130 21.05 -23.79 -7.51
CA GLU A 130 20.13 -22.93 -8.26
C GLU A 130 20.85 -21.92 -9.18
N GLY A 131 22.19 -21.83 -9.12
CA GLY A 131 23.00 -20.90 -9.91
C GLY A 131 22.79 -19.43 -9.52
N ILE A 132 22.40 -19.17 -8.26
CA ILE A 132 22.24 -17.81 -7.72
C ILE A 132 23.59 -17.24 -7.28
N ILE A 133 24.45 -18.11 -6.72
CA ILE A 133 25.85 -17.83 -6.39
C ILE A 133 26.71 -18.93 -6.99
N ASP A 134 27.99 -18.64 -7.22
CA ASP A 134 28.92 -19.57 -7.86
C ASP A 134 29.64 -20.44 -6.81
N GLU A 135 29.99 -19.85 -5.66
CA GLU A 135 30.71 -20.55 -4.60
C GLU A 135 30.40 -20.01 -3.19
N PHE A 136 30.86 -20.75 -2.17
CA PHE A 136 30.65 -20.39 -0.77
C PHE A 136 31.20 -19.00 -0.42
N CYS A 137 32.32 -18.61 -1.04
CA CYS A 137 32.98 -17.33 -0.78
C CYS A 137 32.12 -16.12 -1.18
N ASP A 138 31.20 -16.27 -2.15
CA ASP A 138 30.31 -15.19 -2.59
C ASP A 138 29.42 -14.66 -1.48
N VAL A 139 29.18 -15.46 -0.43
CA VAL A 139 28.41 -15.04 0.75
C VAL A 139 29.08 -13.84 1.44
N TYR A 140 30.42 -13.80 1.49
CA TYR A 140 31.14 -12.69 2.11
C TYR A 140 30.98 -11.40 1.29
N ASP A 141 31.00 -11.50 -0.04
CA ASP A 141 30.76 -10.36 -0.92
C ASP A 141 29.32 -9.84 -0.81
N LEU A 142 28.35 -10.76 -0.69
CA LEU A 142 26.94 -10.41 -0.47
C LEU A 142 26.71 -9.75 0.89
N GLN A 143 27.40 -10.20 1.94
CA GLN A 143 27.36 -9.56 3.26
C GLN A 143 27.98 -8.16 3.23
N ALA A 144 29.14 -7.99 2.61
CA ALA A 144 29.76 -6.68 2.44
C ALA A 144 28.86 -5.72 1.65
N LEU A 145 28.24 -6.20 0.58
CA LEU A 145 27.27 -5.44 -0.19
C LEU A 145 26.03 -5.07 0.65
N ALA A 146 25.53 -6.00 1.46
CA ALA A 146 24.41 -5.76 2.37
C ALA A 146 24.71 -4.65 3.38
N GLU A 147 25.92 -4.64 3.97
CA GLU A 147 26.36 -3.56 4.85
C GLU A 147 26.39 -2.21 4.13
N GLU A 148 26.84 -2.19 2.88
CA GLU A 148 26.91 -0.97 2.08
C GLU A 148 25.51 -0.43 1.74
N ILE A 149 24.62 -1.28 1.20
CA ILE A 149 23.37 -0.82 0.57
C ILE A 149 22.15 -0.92 1.46
N LEU A 150 22.16 -1.74 2.51
CA LEU A 150 20.99 -1.92 3.40
C LEU A 150 21.10 -1.12 4.69
N ALA A 151 22.32 -0.77 5.14
CA ALA A 151 22.53 -0.05 6.38
C ALA A 151 21.82 1.31 6.37
N HIS A 152 21.15 1.60 7.48
CA HIS A 152 20.43 2.85 7.61
C HIS A 152 21.34 4.00 8.02
N PHE A 153 21.58 4.90 7.07
CA PHE A 153 22.12 6.23 7.34
C PHE A 153 20.98 7.26 7.30
N CYS A 154 20.78 7.95 8.41
CA CYS A 154 19.70 8.93 8.54
C CYS A 154 19.87 10.06 7.52
N ASN A 155 18.84 10.33 6.72
CA ASN A 155 18.84 11.36 5.69
C ASN A 155 17.45 12.05 5.61
N PRO A 156 17.31 13.18 4.91
CA PRO A 156 16.04 13.91 4.87
C PRO A 156 14.82 13.08 4.41
N ARG A 157 15.04 12.01 3.62
CA ARG A 157 13.97 11.12 3.14
C ARG A 157 13.46 10.14 4.18
N CYS A 158 14.21 9.83 5.24
CA CYS A 158 13.73 8.98 6.33
C CYS A 158 13.04 9.78 7.45
N LEU A 159 13.21 11.11 7.46
CA LEU A 159 12.62 11.98 8.46
C LEU A 159 11.14 12.26 8.15
N ARG A 160 10.32 12.24 9.19
CA ARG A 160 8.94 12.73 9.16
C ARG A 160 8.83 13.99 10.02
N LYS A 161 7.91 14.86 9.64
CA LYS A 161 7.67 16.14 10.29
C LYS A 161 6.68 15.96 11.45
N VAL A 162 7.14 16.20 12.68
CA VAL A 162 6.33 16.10 13.90
C VAL A 162 5.76 17.44 14.34
N ASN A 163 6.40 18.55 13.95
CA ASN A 163 5.96 19.93 14.19
C ASN A 163 6.06 20.77 12.91
N VAL A 164 5.71 22.06 12.94
CA VAL A 164 5.67 22.93 11.75
C VAL A 164 7.06 23.35 11.24
N GLY A 165 8.06 23.43 12.13
CA GLY A 165 9.42 23.86 11.77
C GLY A 165 10.25 22.79 11.08
N ASP A 166 11.44 23.17 10.62
CA ASP A 166 12.40 22.29 9.92
C ASP A 166 13.64 22.01 10.77
N ARG A 167 13.57 22.27 12.09
CA ARG A 167 14.68 22.01 13.00
C ARG A 167 14.71 20.52 13.39
N GLN A 168 15.83 20.09 13.99
CA GLN A 168 16.02 18.69 14.35
C GLN A 168 14.95 18.19 15.34
N GLU A 169 14.48 19.05 16.24
CA GLU A 169 13.37 18.75 17.16
C GLU A 169 12.01 18.57 16.47
N ASP A 170 11.86 19.11 15.26
CA ASP A 170 10.63 19.05 14.47
C ASP A 170 10.60 17.86 13.51
N LEU A 171 11.70 17.10 13.45
CA LEU A 171 11.92 15.99 12.55
C LEU A 171 12.26 14.72 13.33
N LYS A 172 11.61 13.60 12.99
CA LYS A 172 11.90 12.29 13.60
C LYS A 172 12.16 11.25 12.54
N CYS A 173 13.22 10.46 12.69
CA CYS A 173 13.45 9.32 11.80
C CYS A 173 12.32 8.28 11.94
N ARG A 174 11.82 7.79 10.80
CA ARG A 174 10.78 6.75 10.74
C ARG A 174 11.33 5.33 10.76
N LYS A 175 12.63 5.16 10.47
CA LYS A 175 13.24 3.83 10.37
C LYS A 175 13.27 3.22 11.78
N LEU A 176 12.56 2.11 11.93
CA LEU A 176 12.63 1.29 13.12
C LEU A 176 14.00 0.63 13.20
N ASN A 177 14.52 0.51 14.41
CA ASN A 177 15.68 -0.32 14.69
C ASN A 177 15.17 -1.62 15.32
N ASN A 178 15.18 -2.71 14.55
CA ASN A 178 14.64 -4.01 14.97
C ASN A 178 15.32 -4.52 16.23
N LEU A 179 16.63 -4.32 16.37
CA LEU A 179 17.42 -4.72 17.54
C LEU A 179 16.95 -4.02 18.83
N LEU A 180 16.51 -2.75 18.74
CA LEU A 180 16.09 -1.98 19.91
C LEU A 180 14.64 -2.21 20.30
N ILE A 181 13.79 -2.59 19.36
CA ILE A 181 12.35 -2.78 19.59
C ILE A 181 11.98 -4.24 19.82
N SER A 182 12.87 -5.19 19.53
CA SER A 182 12.58 -6.59 19.77
C SER A 182 12.52 -6.87 21.26
N PRO A 183 11.47 -7.55 21.75
CA PRO A 183 11.43 -8.07 23.11
C PRO A 183 12.47 -9.18 23.35
N ASP A 184 12.82 -9.94 22.31
CA ASP A 184 13.84 -10.98 22.34
C ASP A 184 14.55 -11.03 20.97
N ASN A 185 15.85 -10.78 20.96
CA ASN A 185 16.64 -10.73 19.73
C ASN A 185 16.93 -12.11 19.13
N THR A 186 16.69 -13.19 19.87
CA THR A 186 17.03 -14.56 19.44
C THR A 186 15.91 -15.29 18.69
N ARG A 187 14.70 -14.73 18.68
CA ARG A 187 13.51 -15.37 18.10
C ARG A 187 12.60 -14.37 17.39
N HIS A 188 11.74 -14.87 16.52
CA HIS A 188 10.68 -14.06 15.94
C HIS A 188 9.72 -13.56 17.03
N CYS A 189 9.47 -12.25 17.03
CA CYS A 189 8.61 -11.57 17.97
C CYS A 189 7.47 -10.83 17.25
N HIS A 190 6.38 -10.57 17.98
CA HIS A 190 5.27 -9.78 17.47
C HIS A 190 4.96 -8.62 18.40
N ILE A 191 5.16 -7.39 17.93
CA ILE A 191 4.86 -6.19 18.70
C ILE A 191 3.55 -5.55 18.22
N PRO A 192 2.72 -5.02 19.13
CA PRO A 192 1.53 -4.26 18.74
C PRO A 192 1.90 -3.05 17.87
N ILE A 193 1.16 -2.83 16.79
CA ILE A 193 1.25 -1.60 16.01
C ILE A 193 0.30 -0.60 16.66
N GLY A 194 0.84 0.49 17.20
CA GLY A 194 0.04 1.59 17.73
C GLY A 194 -0.87 2.17 16.64
N GLY A 195 -2.15 1.79 16.66
CA GLY A 195 -3.19 2.32 15.80
C GLY A 195 -4.11 3.22 16.60
N ASN A 196 -4.14 4.51 16.26
CA ASN A 196 -5.19 5.38 16.75
C ASN A 196 -6.46 5.04 15.95
N VAL A 197 -7.29 4.17 16.51
CA VAL A 197 -8.66 3.96 16.02
C VAL A 197 -9.42 5.27 16.27
N SER A 198 -10.18 5.76 15.29
CA SER A 198 -10.97 6.98 15.50
C SER A 198 -11.98 6.76 16.61
N GLN A 199 -12.28 7.81 17.40
CA GLN A 199 -13.29 7.72 18.46
C GLN A 199 -14.63 7.25 17.90
N GLU A 200 -15.03 7.75 16.73
CA GLU A 200 -16.23 7.28 16.02
C GLU A 200 -16.22 5.77 15.79
N CYS A 201 -15.09 5.20 15.36
CA CYS A 201 -15.00 3.76 15.16
C CYS A 201 -15.05 3.00 16.50
N VAL A 202 -14.41 3.51 17.56
CA VAL A 202 -14.48 2.92 18.90
C VAL A 202 -15.93 2.90 19.41
N ASP A 203 -16.61 4.04 19.35
CA ASP A 203 -18.00 4.19 19.79
C ASP A 203 -18.92 3.22 19.04
N LYS A 204 -18.71 3.08 17.72
CA LYS A 204 -19.47 2.14 16.89
C LYS A 204 -19.18 0.69 17.22
N LEU A 205 -17.93 0.32 17.49
CA LEU A 205 -17.59 -1.04 17.90
C LEU A 205 -18.22 -1.41 19.26
N ILE A 206 -18.33 -0.45 20.18
CA ILE A 206 -19.02 -0.63 21.46
C ILE A 206 -20.53 -0.76 21.24
N GLU A 207 -21.13 0.12 20.42
CA GLU A 207 -22.56 0.11 20.11
C GLU A 207 -23.04 -1.24 19.57
N ILE A 208 -22.21 -1.91 18.76
CA ILE A 208 -22.53 -3.22 18.16
C ILE A 208 -22.08 -4.42 19.00
N GLY A 209 -21.50 -4.18 20.18
CA GLY A 209 -21.00 -5.23 21.07
C GLY A 209 -19.75 -5.96 20.56
N MET A 210 -18.98 -5.34 19.65
CA MET A 210 -17.69 -5.88 19.19
C MET A 210 -16.51 -5.41 20.06
N ALA A 211 -16.68 -4.37 20.87
CA ALA A 211 -15.68 -3.88 21.80
C ALA A 211 -16.25 -3.62 23.20
N ASP A 212 -15.41 -3.75 24.22
CA ASP A 212 -15.77 -3.42 25.59
C ASP A 212 -15.92 -1.90 25.76
N PRO A 213 -16.84 -1.43 26.64
CA PRO A 213 -16.92 -0.01 26.99
C PRO A 213 -15.58 0.52 27.51
N ILE A 214 -15.18 1.70 27.03
CA ILE A 214 -13.99 2.38 27.54
C ILE A 214 -14.25 2.80 28.99
N THR A 215 -13.42 2.32 29.90
CA THR A 215 -13.45 2.74 31.31
C THR A 215 -12.37 3.78 31.56
N TYR A 216 -12.57 4.67 32.52
CA TYR A 216 -11.59 5.69 32.89
C TYR A 216 -11.04 5.37 34.27
N ASN A 217 -9.72 5.46 34.43
CA ASN A 217 -9.11 5.33 35.75
C ASN A 217 -9.32 6.61 36.58
N ASP A 218 -8.90 6.58 37.85
CA ASP A 218 -9.03 7.71 38.79
C ASP A 218 -8.35 9.01 38.33
N ARG A 219 -7.48 8.93 37.31
CA ARG A 219 -6.79 10.08 36.70
C ARG A 219 -7.42 10.52 35.39
N GLY A 220 -8.58 9.99 35.03
CA GLY A 220 -9.29 10.30 33.79
C GLY A 220 -8.63 9.75 32.52
N ALA A 221 -7.69 8.79 32.64
CA ALA A 221 -7.09 8.16 31.47
C ALA A 221 -7.99 7.00 30.98
N PRO A 222 -8.33 6.95 29.67
CA PRO A 222 -9.15 5.90 29.11
C PRO A 222 -8.42 4.55 29.10
N SER A 223 -9.17 3.46 29.26
CA SER A 223 -8.69 2.10 29.06
C SER A 223 -8.32 1.87 27.59
N ALA A 224 -7.41 0.92 27.35
CA ALA A 224 -7.15 0.46 25.99
C ALA A 224 -8.41 -0.15 25.35
N LEU A 225 -8.58 0.03 24.04
CA LEU A 225 -9.63 -0.64 23.28
C LEU A 225 -9.46 -2.15 23.44
N ARG A 226 -10.51 -2.83 23.92
CA ARG A 226 -10.58 -4.29 23.96
C ARG A 226 -11.65 -4.71 22.97
N CYS A 227 -11.22 -5.45 21.96
CA CYS A 227 -12.08 -5.99 20.91
C CYS A 227 -11.75 -7.47 20.74
N SER A 228 -12.76 -8.31 20.56
CA SER A 228 -12.58 -9.75 20.40
C SER A 228 -11.89 -10.12 19.08
N HIS A 229 -11.96 -9.24 18.08
CA HIS A 229 -11.46 -9.54 16.74
C HIS A 229 -9.99 -9.08 16.55
N PRO A 230 -9.05 -9.97 16.16
CA PRO A 230 -7.62 -9.65 15.98
C PRO A 230 -7.31 -8.52 15.02
N PHE A 231 -8.18 -8.27 14.04
CA PHE A 231 -8.08 -7.16 13.08
C PHE A 231 -7.84 -5.79 13.74
N PHE A 232 -8.47 -5.53 14.89
CA PHE A 232 -8.33 -4.27 15.62
C PHE A 232 -7.08 -4.20 16.51
N HIS A 233 -6.32 -5.30 16.56
CA HIS A 233 -5.06 -5.42 17.31
C HIS A 233 -3.92 -5.80 16.36
N PRO A 234 -3.62 -4.94 15.36
CA PRO A 234 -2.59 -5.22 14.38
C PRO A 234 -1.24 -5.45 15.08
N LYS A 235 -0.53 -6.50 14.68
CA LYS A 235 0.83 -6.79 15.15
C LYS A 235 1.80 -6.74 13.98
N ARG A 236 3.01 -6.30 14.29
CA ARG A 236 4.17 -6.30 13.40
C ARG A 236 5.09 -7.44 13.82
N HIS A 237 5.50 -8.24 12.85
CA HIS A 237 6.57 -9.20 13.04
C HIS A 237 7.92 -8.48 13.14
N ILE A 238 8.73 -8.87 14.12
CA ILE A 238 10.10 -8.45 14.33
C ILE A 238 10.97 -9.72 14.25
N PRO A 239 11.86 -9.82 13.26
CA PRO A 239 12.71 -10.99 13.13
C PRO A 239 13.84 -11.00 14.16
N PRO A 240 14.50 -12.16 14.37
CA PRO A 240 15.75 -12.25 15.11
C PRO A 240 16.78 -11.22 14.62
N THR A 241 17.62 -10.76 15.53
CA THR A 241 18.72 -9.84 15.28
C THR A 241 19.94 -10.27 16.09
N ASN A 242 21.14 -9.99 15.58
CA ASN A 242 22.40 -10.27 16.26
C ASN A 242 22.87 -9.04 17.06
N PRO A 243 22.77 -9.04 18.40
CA PRO A 243 23.15 -7.89 19.22
C PRO A 243 24.65 -7.56 19.19
N HIS A 244 25.51 -8.48 18.73
CA HIS A 244 26.95 -8.30 18.73
C HIS A 244 27.52 -7.74 17.41
N PHE A 245 26.73 -7.75 16.33
CA PHE A 245 27.24 -7.38 15.00
C PHE A 245 26.20 -6.68 14.09
N ASP A 246 24.99 -6.36 14.58
CA ASP A 246 23.96 -5.80 13.69
C ASP A 246 24.03 -4.29 13.50
N LEU A 247 24.27 -3.91 12.24
CA LEU A 247 23.85 -2.64 11.68
C LEU A 247 22.31 -2.60 11.62
N ASN A 248 21.72 -1.41 11.80
CA ASN A 248 20.30 -1.22 11.55
C ASN A 248 20.03 -1.25 10.04
N ILE A 249 19.83 -2.44 9.49
CA ILE A 249 19.62 -2.64 8.05
C ILE A 249 18.15 -2.58 7.64
N SER A 250 17.89 -2.36 6.35
CA SER A 250 16.59 -2.60 5.74
C SER A 250 16.36 -4.11 5.59
N PRO A 251 15.27 -4.68 6.16
CA PRO A 251 15.08 -6.12 6.10
C PRO A 251 14.87 -6.60 4.66
N VAL A 252 15.39 -7.77 4.37
CA VAL A 252 15.36 -8.40 3.04
C VAL A 252 14.95 -9.87 3.15
N GLU A 253 14.66 -10.48 2.01
CA GLU A 253 14.50 -11.93 1.89
C GLU A 253 15.76 -12.46 1.22
N GLY A 254 16.34 -13.52 1.79
CA GLY A 254 17.71 -13.95 1.49
C GLY A 254 17.94 -14.33 0.03
N LYS A 255 17.05 -15.16 -0.52
CA LYS A 255 17.18 -15.69 -1.89
C LYS A 255 17.05 -14.59 -2.93
N THR A 256 16.04 -13.72 -2.80
CA THR A 256 15.83 -12.60 -3.73
C THR A 256 16.88 -11.52 -3.57
N PHE A 257 17.43 -11.29 -2.38
CA PHE A 257 18.58 -10.42 -2.20
C PHE A 257 19.83 -10.98 -2.88
N ALA A 258 20.14 -12.26 -2.69
CA ALA A 258 21.29 -12.90 -3.33
C ALA A 258 21.20 -12.82 -4.87
N ALA A 259 20.02 -13.11 -5.42
CA ALA A 259 19.79 -13.09 -6.87
C ALA A 259 19.79 -11.67 -7.47
N CYS A 260 19.20 -10.68 -6.77
CA CYS A 260 19.00 -9.34 -7.33
C CYS A 260 20.03 -8.31 -6.88
N GLN A 261 20.72 -8.55 -5.77
CA GLN A 261 21.72 -7.65 -5.16
C GLN A 261 21.20 -6.21 -5.03
N SER A 262 19.97 -6.07 -4.52
CA SER A 262 19.23 -4.81 -4.51
C SER A 262 18.64 -4.49 -3.14
N MET A 263 18.47 -3.20 -2.84
CA MET A 263 17.86 -2.75 -1.60
C MET A 263 16.39 -3.20 -1.54
N GLN A 264 16.03 -3.92 -0.49
CA GLN A 264 14.64 -4.27 -0.17
C GLN A 264 14.27 -3.71 1.21
N ASN A 265 12.98 -3.72 1.53
CA ASN A 265 12.46 -3.34 2.85
C ASN A 265 11.21 -4.16 3.12
N ILE A 266 11.39 -5.45 3.32
CA ILE A 266 10.33 -6.42 3.56
C ILE A 266 9.78 -6.25 4.97
N GLN A 267 8.46 -6.33 5.11
CA GLN A 267 7.78 -6.28 6.38
C GLN A 267 6.63 -7.27 6.38
N CYS A 268 6.55 -8.09 7.43
CA CYS A 268 5.41 -8.97 7.68
C CYS A 268 4.43 -8.30 8.66
N LEU A 269 3.17 -8.19 8.24
CA LEU A 269 2.08 -7.56 8.99
C LEU A 269 0.91 -8.54 9.07
N LEU A 270 0.41 -8.79 10.29
CA LEU A 270 -0.71 -9.72 10.51
C LEU A 270 -2.09 -9.11 10.19
N SER A 271 -2.14 -7.89 9.64
CA SER A 271 -3.39 -7.30 9.17
C SER A 271 -3.18 -6.23 8.09
N SER A 272 -4.26 -5.93 7.35
CA SER A 272 -4.29 -5.06 6.17
C SER A 272 -4.11 -3.55 6.44
N GLY A 273 -3.67 -3.17 7.65
CA GLY A 273 -3.44 -1.77 8.02
C GLY A 273 -2.44 -1.03 7.12
N GLY A 274 -1.60 -1.76 6.38
CA GLY A 274 -0.63 -1.20 5.43
C GLY A 274 -1.21 -0.67 4.11
N ILE A 275 -2.49 -0.94 3.79
CA ILE A 275 -3.04 -0.66 2.44
C ILE A 275 -3.43 0.82 2.23
N ASN A 276 -3.47 1.64 3.27
CA ASN A 276 -3.97 3.01 3.15
C ASN A 276 -2.85 4.06 3.28
N LYS A 277 -2.14 4.32 2.18
CA LYS A 277 -1.68 5.67 1.73
C LYS A 277 -0.53 5.57 0.74
N TYR A 278 -0.84 5.75 -0.54
CA TYR A 278 0.18 6.03 -1.55
C TYR A 278 -0.39 6.96 -2.63
N LEU A 279 -0.61 8.24 -2.33
CA LEU A 279 -0.93 9.23 -3.36
C LEU A 279 -0.48 10.63 -2.93
N GLU A 280 0.80 10.87 -2.64
CA GLU A 280 1.30 12.25 -2.53
C GLU A 280 2.76 12.36 -3.00
N VAL A 281 3.05 13.45 -3.72
CA VAL A 281 4.34 13.73 -4.38
C VAL A 281 4.69 15.20 -4.11
N ASN A 282 5.98 15.52 -4.07
CA ASN A 282 6.50 16.88 -3.91
C ASN A 282 5.81 17.87 -4.86
N HIS A 283 5.56 19.09 -4.37
CA HIS A 283 4.95 20.16 -5.16
C HIS A 283 6.00 21.14 -5.69
N VAL A 284 5.68 21.73 -6.84
CA VAL A 284 6.45 22.79 -7.47
C VAL A 284 5.60 24.05 -7.44
N ILE A 285 6.13 25.13 -6.86
CA ILE A 285 5.48 26.45 -6.88
C ILE A 285 5.96 27.18 -8.13
N ILE A 286 5.02 27.68 -8.92
CA ILE A 286 5.31 28.46 -10.13
C ILE A 286 5.00 29.93 -9.85
N ARG A 287 5.97 30.80 -10.10
CA ARG A 287 5.82 32.26 -9.97
C ARG A 287 6.43 32.99 -11.15
N THR A 288 5.95 34.19 -11.46
CA THR A 288 6.60 35.08 -12.42
C THR A 288 7.88 35.66 -11.80
N HIS A 289 8.92 35.85 -12.63
CA HIS A 289 10.15 36.49 -12.18
C HIS A 289 9.86 37.96 -11.83
N PRO A 290 10.22 38.45 -10.64
CA PRO A 290 9.83 39.78 -10.17
C PRO A 290 10.43 40.93 -10.99
N HIS A 291 11.53 40.67 -11.70
CA HIS A 291 12.27 41.68 -12.45
C HIS A 291 12.36 41.42 -13.95
N ASP A 292 11.82 40.29 -14.45
CA ASP A 292 12.00 39.89 -15.84
C ASP A 292 10.68 39.40 -16.44
N ALA A 293 10.05 40.28 -17.21
CA ALA A 293 8.72 40.05 -17.76
C ALA A 293 8.75 38.88 -18.75
N GLY A 294 7.85 37.91 -18.55
CA GLY A 294 7.77 36.70 -19.40
C GLY A 294 8.60 35.51 -18.91
N ARG A 295 9.41 35.66 -17.85
CA ARG A 295 10.09 34.52 -17.22
C ARG A 295 9.28 33.91 -16.08
N LEU A 296 9.15 32.58 -16.10
CA LEU A 296 8.60 31.80 -15.01
C LEU A 296 9.73 31.20 -14.16
N VAL A 297 9.61 31.31 -12.85
CA VAL A 297 10.49 30.67 -11.87
C VAL A 297 9.73 29.52 -11.26
N SER A 298 10.31 28.32 -11.34
CA SER A 298 9.82 27.15 -10.63
C SER A 298 10.68 26.92 -9.39
N GLN A 299 10.03 26.79 -8.23
CA GLN A 299 10.69 26.45 -6.98
C GLN A 299 10.18 25.10 -6.51
N THR A 300 11.08 24.13 -6.40
CA THR A 300 10.74 22.80 -5.87
C THR A 300 10.85 22.84 -4.36
N THR A 301 9.80 22.42 -3.67
CA THR A 301 9.81 22.25 -2.21
C THR A 301 9.87 20.76 -1.91
N PHE A 302 10.91 20.33 -1.19
CA PHE A 302 10.96 18.96 -0.68
C PHE A 302 9.98 18.82 0.48
N LEU A 303 9.15 17.78 0.46
CA LEU A 303 8.24 17.49 1.55
C LEU A 303 8.67 16.24 2.30
N HIS A 304 8.65 16.31 3.63
CA HIS A 304 9.02 15.18 4.47
C HIS A 304 7.87 14.18 4.58
N ASN A 305 7.97 13.04 3.88
CA ASN A 305 7.12 11.85 4.06
C ASN A 305 5.61 12.15 4.25
N THR A 306 5.00 12.96 3.38
CA THR A 306 3.59 13.35 3.53
C THR A 306 2.59 12.19 3.44
N LYS A 307 3.02 11.03 2.93
CA LYS A 307 2.30 9.75 3.09
C LYS A 307 1.89 9.45 4.55
N ILE A 308 2.58 10.03 5.53
CA ILE A 308 2.19 10.00 6.94
C ILE A 308 1.27 11.20 7.20
N SER A 309 0.02 10.95 7.58
CA SER A 309 -0.99 12.01 7.79
C SER A 309 -0.54 13.13 8.71
N SER A 310 0.16 12.83 9.81
CA SER A 310 0.68 13.89 10.70
C SER A 310 1.68 14.80 9.97
N SER A 311 2.54 14.19 9.15
CA SER A 311 3.52 14.91 8.33
C SER A 311 2.81 15.76 7.29
N ALA A 312 1.83 15.22 6.55
CA ALA A 312 1.02 15.99 5.60
C ALA A 312 0.29 17.17 6.25
N ILE A 313 -0.28 16.98 7.44
CA ILE A 313 -0.95 18.06 8.19
C ILE A 313 0.06 19.16 8.53
N ASN A 314 1.25 18.79 9.02
CA ASN A 314 2.29 19.74 9.39
C ASN A 314 2.89 20.46 8.18
N GLU A 315 3.08 19.77 7.06
CA GLU A 315 3.54 20.37 5.80
C GLU A 315 2.48 21.31 5.21
N LYS A 316 1.19 20.96 5.30
CA LYS A 316 0.10 21.85 4.87
C LYS A 316 0.05 23.12 5.72
N LYS A 317 0.23 23.00 7.04
CA LYS A 317 0.33 24.16 7.94
C LYS A 317 1.55 25.02 7.59
N ALA A 318 2.71 24.39 7.37
CA ALA A 318 3.93 25.09 6.98
C ALA A 318 3.74 25.85 5.65
N LEU A 319 3.13 25.21 4.64
CA LEU A 319 2.81 25.84 3.36
C LEU A 319 1.86 27.03 3.53
N GLN A 320 0.83 26.91 4.37
CA GLN A 320 -0.11 28.02 4.65
C GLN A 320 0.60 29.24 5.25
N SER A 321 1.65 29.02 6.04
CA SER A 321 2.47 30.08 6.63
C SER A 321 3.50 30.70 5.68
N GLN A 322 3.74 30.11 4.50
CA GLN A 322 4.72 30.62 3.55
C GLN A 322 4.16 31.74 2.66
N ARG A 323 5.03 32.69 2.29
CA ARG A 323 4.73 33.80 1.37
C ARG A 323 4.30 33.39 -0.04
N GLY A 324 4.29 32.09 -0.37
CA GLY A 324 3.93 31.52 -1.66
C GLY A 324 2.62 30.73 -1.71
N SER A 325 1.87 30.63 -0.60
CA SER A 325 0.75 29.69 -0.43
C SER A 325 -0.40 29.82 -1.44
N LYS A 326 -0.55 30.98 -2.05
CA LYS A 326 -1.60 31.28 -3.04
C LYS A 326 -1.15 31.14 -4.50
N HIS A 327 0.13 30.81 -4.75
CA HIS A 327 0.63 30.64 -6.11
C HIS A 327 0.18 29.31 -6.72
N PRO A 328 0.10 29.21 -8.06
CA PRO A 328 -0.13 27.94 -8.75
C PRO A 328 0.91 26.90 -8.32
N THR A 329 0.42 25.70 -8.03
CA THR A 329 1.25 24.55 -7.67
C THR A 329 1.07 23.43 -8.70
N GLY A 330 2.15 22.71 -8.97
CA GLY A 330 2.17 21.53 -9.84
C GLY A 330 2.90 20.35 -9.19
N ARG A 331 2.88 19.19 -9.85
CA ARG A 331 3.63 18.01 -9.45
C ARG A 331 4.89 17.86 -10.30
N LYS A 332 6.02 17.60 -9.65
CA LYS A 332 7.23 17.17 -10.36
C LYS A 332 7.06 15.72 -10.80
N ILE A 333 7.16 15.47 -12.11
CA ILE A 333 7.11 14.12 -12.69
C ILE A 333 8.49 13.74 -13.22
N SER A 334 8.86 12.46 -13.08
CA SER A 334 10.15 11.97 -13.57
C SER A 334 10.09 11.69 -15.07
N LEU A 335 11.24 11.75 -15.76
CA LEU A 335 11.32 11.34 -17.16
C LEU A 335 10.88 9.88 -17.36
N MET A 336 11.20 9.00 -16.41
CA MET A 336 10.79 7.60 -16.45
C MET A 336 9.28 7.44 -16.33
N GLU A 337 8.62 8.24 -15.49
CA GLU A 337 7.17 8.26 -15.38
C GLU A 337 6.53 8.71 -16.70
N MET A 338 7.05 9.77 -17.31
CA MET A 338 6.57 10.24 -18.62
C MET A 338 6.72 9.16 -19.69
N LEU A 339 7.90 8.55 -19.80
CA LEU A 339 8.17 7.49 -20.77
C LEU A 339 7.29 6.27 -20.53
N GLN A 340 7.06 5.87 -19.28
CA GLN A 340 6.22 4.72 -18.96
C GLN A 340 4.79 4.93 -19.42
N VAL A 341 4.23 6.12 -19.14
CA VAL A 341 2.89 6.50 -19.58
C VAL A 341 2.80 6.55 -21.11
N MET A 342 3.78 7.18 -21.78
CA MET A 342 3.80 7.27 -23.25
C MET A 342 3.92 5.90 -23.93
N LEU A 343 4.65 4.97 -23.31
CA LEU A 343 4.82 3.60 -23.82
C LEU A 343 3.63 2.67 -23.47
N GLY A 344 2.66 3.14 -22.69
CA GLY A 344 1.47 2.38 -22.33
C GLY A 344 1.72 1.26 -21.30
N TYR A 345 2.83 1.31 -20.57
CA TYR A 345 3.10 0.32 -19.52
C TYR A 345 2.23 0.60 -18.27
N PRO A 346 1.60 -0.44 -17.68
CA PRO A 346 0.80 -0.26 -16.48
C PRO A 346 1.69 0.15 -15.30
N GLN A 347 1.22 1.11 -14.49
CA GLN A 347 1.89 1.56 -13.26
C GLN A 347 1.50 0.71 -12.04
N VAL A 348 0.44 -0.10 -12.17
CA VAL A 348 -0.11 -0.98 -11.14
C VAL A 348 -0.27 -2.37 -11.73
N HIS A 349 0.24 -3.38 -11.02
CA HIS A 349 0.13 -4.79 -11.33
C HIS A 349 -0.59 -5.46 -10.16
N THR A 350 -1.77 -6.01 -10.39
CA THR A 350 -2.53 -6.65 -9.33
C THR A 350 -3.50 -7.66 -9.91
N ASP A 351 -3.80 -8.68 -9.13
CA ASP A 351 -4.93 -9.60 -9.32
C ASP A 351 -6.17 -9.17 -8.51
N MET A 352 -6.03 -8.14 -7.66
CA MET A 352 -7.16 -7.57 -6.94
C MET A 352 -8.11 -6.86 -7.89
N VAL A 353 -9.40 -7.18 -7.76
CA VAL A 353 -10.46 -6.55 -8.52
C VAL A 353 -10.87 -5.25 -7.83
N PHE A 354 -10.56 -4.11 -8.45
CA PHE A 354 -11.06 -2.81 -7.98
C PHE A 354 -12.49 -2.58 -8.46
N GLU A 355 -13.40 -2.45 -7.50
CA GLU A 355 -14.80 -2.18 -7.79
C GLU A 355 -15.08 -0.68 -7.81
N LYS A 356 -15.46 -0.15 -8.97
CA LYS A 356 -15.84 1.26 -9.14
C LYS A 356 -17.32 1.41 -8.83
N ILE A 357 -17.64 2.16 -7.77
CA ILE A 357 -19.02 2.48 -7.42
C ILE A 357 -19.38 3.83 -8.02
N ALA A 358 -20.23 3.82 -9.05
CA ALA A 358 -20.75 5.05 -9.66
C ALA A 358 -21.70 5.76 -8.69
N THR A 359 -21.38 7.01 -8.34
CA THR A 359 -22.23 7.87 -7.49
C THR A 359 -23.06 8.87 -8.31
N LEU A 360 -23.21 8.62 -9.61
CA LEU A 360 -24.06 9.40 -10.49
C LEU A 360 -25.55 9.20 -10.13
N PRO A 361 -26.45 10.10 -10.58
CA PRO A 361 -27.89 9.89 -10.48
C PRO A 361 -28.34 8.50 -10.99
N LEU A 362 -29.47 7.99 -10.48
CA LEU A 362 -29.92 6.61 -10.76
C LEU A 362 -30.03 6.31 -12.24
N GLU A 363 -30.58 7.25 -12.99
CA GLU A 363 -30.78 7.20 -14.43
C GLU A 363 -29.48 7.12 -15.25
N GLN A 364 -28.33 7.42 -14.64
CA GLN A 364 -27.00 7.34 -15.27
C GLN A 364 -26.15 6.17 -14.74
N ARG A 365 -26.67 5.39 -13.79
CA ARG A 365 -25.98 4.21 -13.25
C ARG A 365 -26.24 3.00 -14.14
N ALA A 366 -25.19 2.26 -14.48
CA ALA A 366 -25.30 1.05 -15.27
C ALA A 366 -26.02 -0.06 -14.48
N GLY A 367 -26.92 -0.79 -15.16
CA GLY A 367 -27.55 -2.01 -14.66
C GLY A 367 -27.37 -3.14 -15.66
N VAL A 368 -27.38 -4.38 -15.17
CA VAL A 368 -27.30 -5.60 -15.99
C VAL A 368 -28.66 -6.26 -15.99
N GLU A 369 -29.17 -6.68 -17.14
CA GLU A 369 -30.40 -7.47 -17.21
C GLU A 369 -30.26 -8.75 -16.37
N CYS A 370 -31.22 -8.99 -15.48
CA CYS A 370 -31.27 -10.17 -14.65
C CYS A 370 -32.68 -10.74 -14.63
N LYS A 371 -32.79 -12.04 -14.33
CA LYS A 371 -34.10 -12.64 -14.06
C LYS A 371 -34.72 -11.95 -12.85
N SER A 372 -36.02 -11.66 -12.91
CA SER A 372 -36.75 -11.19 -11.74
C SER A 372 -36.60 -12.19 -10.60
N HIS A 373 -36.44 -11.67 -9.39
CA HIS A 373 -36.20 -12.43 -8.16
C HIS A 373 -37.51 -12.68 -7.40
N SER A 374 -38.61 -12.98 -8.12
CA SER A 374 -39.92 -13.28 -7.56
C SER A 374 -39.90 -14.39 -6.51
N ASP A 375 -38.93 -15.32 -6.58
CA ASP A 375 -38.79 -16.48 -5.69
C ASP A 375 -38.48 -16.13 -4.22
N PHE A 376 -38.08 -14.87 -3.94
CA PHE A 376 -37.81 -14.36 -2.59
C PHE A 376 -39.02 -13.63 -1.97
N MET A 377 -40.18 -13.69 -2.62
CA MET A 377 -41.40 -13.03 -2.19
C MET A 377 -42.44 -14.06 -1.76
N GLN A 378 -43.22 -13.75 -0.71
CA GLN A 378 -44.48 -14.42 -0.45
C GLN A 378 -45.59 -13.58 -1.06
N ASP A 379 -46.42 -14.22 -1.88
CA ASP A 379 -47.57 -13.59 -2.49
C ASP A 379 -48.67 -13.52 -1.43
N GLN A 380 -48.88 -12.34 -0.83
CA GLN A 380 -49.96 -12.15 0.15
C GLN A 380 -51.30 -11.79 -0.51
N CYS A 381 -51.35 -11.59 -1.84
CA CYS A 381 -52.58 -11.21 -2.55
C CYS A 381 -52.55 -11.60 -4.04
N GLU A 382 -53.66 -12.13 -4.57
CA GLU A 382 -53.80 -12.59 -5.97
C GLU A 382 -53.52 -11.51 -7.05
N ASP A 383 -53.47 -10.23 -6.66
CA ASP A 383 -53.26 -9.07 -7.56
C ASP A 383 -51.83 -8.51 -7.57
N GLY A 384 -50.86 -9.15 -6.88
CA GLY A 384 -49.43 -8.79 -6.96
C GLY A 384 -49.04 -7.38 -6.47
N ALA A 385 -49.96 -6.69 -5.80
CA ALA A 385 -49.81 -5.30 -5.35
C ALA A 385 -48.99 -5.16 -4.06
N GLU A 386 -48.99 -6.17 -3.18
CA GLU A 386 -48.30 -6.16 -1.89
C GLU A 386 -47.33 -7.32 -1.78
N MET A 387 -46.25 -7.27 -2.56
CA MET A 387 -45.15 -8.21 -2.33
C MET A 387 -44.28 -7.66 -1.21
N VAL A 388 -44.12 -8.43 -0.13
CA VAL A 388 -43.35 -8.02 1.04
C VAL A 388 -42.04 -8.80 1.10
N SER A 389 -40.93 -8.13 1.46
CA SER A 389 -39.67 -8.85 1.65
C SER A 389 -39.80 -9.80 2.84
N MET A 390 -39.40 -11.06 2.68
CA MET A 390 -39.30 -12.04 3.77
C MET A 390 -38.51 -11.51 4.98
N SER A 391 -37.50 -10.66 4.73
CA SER A 391 -36.73 -9.97 5.78
C SER A 391 -37.60 -9.06 6.65
N TYR A 392 -38.54 -8.34 6.03
CA TYR A 392 -39.47 -7.48 6.76
C TYR A 392 -40.47 -8.32 7.58
N GLU A 393 -41.08 -9.32 6.97
CA GLU A 393 -42.07 -10.19 7.66
C GLU A 393 -41.47 -10.83 8.91
N ILE A 394 -40.26 -11.41 8.81
CA ILE A 394 -39.58 -12.01 9.97
C ILE A 394 -39.35 -10.98 11.09
N ARG A 395 -38.97 -9.75 10.74
CA ARG A 395 -38.69 -8.69 11.72
C ARG A 395 -39.97 -8.18 12.37
N ASP A 396 -41.04 -8.07 11.62
CA ASP A 396 -42.36 -7.66 12.11
C ASP A 396 -42.96 -8.73 13.04
N VAL A 397 -42.99 -9.99 12.60
CA VAL A 397 -43.47 -11.14 13.39
C VAL A 397 -42.68 -11.29 14.70
N LYS A 398 -41.35 -11.12 14.65
CA LYS A 398 -40.49 -11.16 15.85
C LYS A 398 -40.52 -9.87 16.66
N ARG A 399 -41.30 -8.86 16.25
CA ARG A 399 -41.48 -7.57 16.93
C ARG A 399 -40.15 -6.89 17.26
N PHE A 400 -39.27 -6.81 16.27
CA PHE A 400 -38.00 -6.12 16.45
C PHE A 400 -38.23 -4.62 16.72
N PRO A 401 -37.38 -3.97 17.52
CA PRO A 401 -37.51 -2.55 17.84
C PRO A 401 -37.45 -1.69 16.56
N PRO A 402 -38.04 -0.47 16.54
CA PRO A 402 -38.17 0.34 15.33
C PRO A 402 -36.87 0.57 14.56
N TRP A 403 -35.74 0.74 15.25
CA TRP A 403 -34.44 0.94 14.61
C TRP A 403 -33.92 -0.31 13.85
N ARG A 404 -34.47 -1.49 14.14
CA ARG A 404 -34.20 -2.76 13.44
C ARG A 404 -35.27 -3.11 12.39
N GLN A 405 -36.24 -2.22 12.15
CA GLN A 405 -37.25 -2.38 11.10
C GLN A 405 -36.82 -1.66 9.81
N HIS A 406 -37.33 -2.13 8.68
CA HIS A 406 -37.24 -1.39 7.41
C HIS A 406 -38.15 -0.17 7.47
N ARG A 407 -37.75 0.89 6.78
CA ARG A 407 -38.59 2.09 6.60
C ARG A 407 -39.45 1.95 5.35
N ASP A 408 -40.54 2.70 5.27
CA ASP A 408 -41.46 2.66 4.13
C ASP A 408 -40.75 2.95 2.80
N GLU A 409 -39.79 3.89 2.78
CA GLU A 409 -39.04 4.19 1.56
C GLU A 409 -38.15 3.02 1.13
N GLU A 410 -37.62 2.25 2.08
CA GLU A 410 -36.79 1.07 1.81
C GLU A 410 -37.65 -0.08 1.28
N LEU A 411 -38.85 -0.26 1.82
CA LEU A 411 -39.82 -1.25 1.35
C LEU A 411 -40.28 -0.94 -0.08
N LEU A 412 -40.56 0.32 -0.40
CA LEU A 412 -40.90 0.77 -1.75
C LEU A 412 -39.79 0.45 -2.75
N ILE A 413 -38.53 0.74 -2.37
CA ILE A 413 -37.38 0.40 -3.22
C ILE A 413 -37.30 -1.12 -3.38
N LEU A 414 -37.34 -1.90 -2.28
CA LEU A 414 -37.27 -3.36 -2.32
C LEU A 414 -38.35 -3.97 -3.22
N GLN A 415 -39.59 -3.50 -3.13
CA GLN A 415 -40.70 -3.92 -4.00
C GLN A 415 -40.40 -3.69 -5.48
N GLY A 416 -39.89 -2.50 -5.82
CA GLY A 416 -39.46 -2.19 -7.18
C GLY A 416 -38.32 -3.08 -7.66
N LEU A 417 -37.33 -3.35 -6.79
CA LEU A 417 -36.16 -4.17 -7.11
C LEU A 417 -36.50 -5.64 -7.37
N PHE A 418 -37.44 -6.23 -6.63
CA PHE A 418 -37.85 -7.62 -6.85
C PHE A 418 -38.61 -7.81 -8.17
N LYS A 419 -39.38 -6.80 -8.57
CA LYS A 419 -40.10 -6.77 -9.87
C LYS A 419 -39.19 -6.41 -11.05
N ALA A 420 -38.07 -5.73 -10.80
CA ALA A 420 -37.16 -5.30 -11.86
C ALA A 420 -36.43 -6.47 -12.52
N SER A 421 -36.33 -6.43 -13.85
CA SER A 421 -35.46 -7.30 -14.66
C SER A 421 -34.05 -6.73 -14.80
N ILE A 422 -33.65 -5.80 -13.92
CA ILE A 422 -32.37 -5.10 -13.96
C ILE A 422 -31.71 -5.22 -12.59
N SER A 423 -30.40 -5.49 -12.59
CA SER A 423 -29.60 -5.65 -11.39
C SER A 423 -29.59 -4.37 -10.55
N VAL A 424 -29.68 -4.54 -9.24
CA VAL A 424 -29.56 -3.44 -8.28
C VAL A 424 -28.11 -2.95 -8.21
N ASP A 425 -27.90 -1.66 -8.47
CA ASP A 425 -26.58 -1.06 -8.32
C ASP A 425 -26.20 -0.90 -6.83
N LYS A 426 -24.91 -0.69 -6.57
CA LYS A 426 -24.37 -0.63 -5.20
C LYS A 426 -24.88 0.53 -4.34
N VAL A 427 -25.14 1.70 -4.92
CA VAL A 427 -25.67 2.82 -4.14
C VAL A 427 -27.10 2.52 -3.70
N THR A 428 -27.89 1.90 -4.56
CA THR A 428 -29.26 1.46 -4.21
C THR A 428 -29.23 0.32 -3.20
N LYS A 429 -28.35 -0.69 -3.37
CA LYS A 429 -28.11 -1.75 -2.37
C LYS A 429 -27.70 -1.20 -1.00
N PHE A 430 -26.87 -0.16 -0.98
CA PHE A 430 -26.55 0.54 0.26
C PHE A 430 -27.79 1.20 0.87
N GLY A 431 -28.66 1.81 0.06
CA GLY A 431 -29.93 2.38 0.50
C GLY A 431 -30.84 1.38 1.22
N VAL A 432 -30.90 0.13 0.74
CA VAL A 432 -31.73 -0.96 1.29
C VAL A 432 -30.93 -1.96 2.15
N ARG A 433 -29.77 -1.56 2.67
CA ARG A 433 -28.97 -2.38 3.58
C ARG A 433 -29.77 -2.77 4.83
N PRO A 434 -29.42 -3.87 5.52
CA PRO A 434 -30.08 -4.27 6.76
C PRO A 434 -30.23 -3.09 7.73
N PRO A 435 -31.42 -2.90 8.37
CA PRO A 435 -31.68 -1.77 9.27
C PRO A 435 -30.61 -1.56 10.35
N GLU A 436 -30.03 -2.63 10.88
CA GLU A 436 -28.94 -2.57 11.86
C GLU A 436 -27.70 -1.84 11.33
N LEU A 437 -27.41 -1.98 10.03
CA LEU A 437 -26.24 -1.35 9.39
C LEU A 437 -26.51 0.11 9.02
N ARG A 438 -27.76 0.59 9.14
CA ARG A 438 -28.14 1.98 8.84
C ARG A 438 -27.47 2.96 9.80
N ALA A 439 -27.51 2.66 11.09
CA ALA A 439 -26.90 3.46 12.14
C ALA A 439 -25.37 3.36 12.17
N LEU A 440 -24.82 2.26 11.64
CA LEU A 440 -23.38 1.97 11.69
C LEU A 440 -22.64 2.55 10.50
N PHE A 441 -23.27 2.55 9.32
CA PHE A 441 -22.67 3.02 8.09
C PHE A 441 -23.58 4.05 7.44
N SER A 442 -23.29 5.32 7.70
CA SER A 442 -23.92 6.47 7.03
C SER A 442 -23.26 6.80 5.69
N ASN A 443 -21.99 6.37 5.52
CA ASN A 443 -21.21 6.60 4.31
C ASN A 443 -21.07 5.33 3.47
N LEU A 444 -21.39 5.46 2.18
CA LEU A 444 -21.29 4.41 1.16
C LEU A 444 -19.90 3.76 1.10
N GLY A 445 -18.84 4.56 1.13
CA GLY A 445 -17.47 4.09 1.05
C GLY A 445 -17.06 3.27 2.28
N ASN A 446 -17.51 3.68 3.46
CA ASN A 446 -17.28 2.90 4.67
C ASN A 446 -18.01 1.55 4.55
N TYR A 447 -19.28 1.54 4.17
CA TYR A 447 -20.04 0.29 4.05
C TYR A 447 -19.35 -0.75 3.16
N TYR A 448 -18.96 -0.37 1.94
CA TYR A 448 -18.32 -1.30 1.00
C TYR A 448 -16.83 -1.58 1.30
N ARG A 449 -16.24 -0.88 2.26
CA ARG A 449 -14.92 -1.21 2.79
C ARG A 449 -14.96 -2.34 3.81
N TRP A 450 -16.08 -2.47 4.55
CA TRP A 450 -16.25 -3.47 5.59
C TRP A 450 -17.09 -4.67 5.13
N PHE A 451 -18.02 -4.47 4.20
CA PHE A 451 -18.94 -5.50 3.75
C PHE A 451 -18.76 -5.82 2.26
N TYR A 452 -18.58 -7.10 2.00
CA TYR A 452 -18.70 -7.69 0.66
C TYR A 452 -19.97 -8.53 0.61
N VAL A 453 -20.82 -8.28 -0.38
CA VAL A 453 -22.04 -9.06 -0.61
C VAL A 453 -21.77 -10.06 -1.72
N LYS A 454 -21.63 -11.34 -1.34
CA LYS A 454 -21.47 -12.44 -2.29
C LYS A 454 -22.84 -12.87 -2.80
N ASN A 455 -23.00 -13.00 -4.12
CA ASN A 455 -24.18 -13.62 -4.70
C ASN A 455 -24.04 -15.14 -4.63
N GLU A 456 -24.33 -15.73 -3.48
CA GLU A 456 -24.51 -17.19 -3.39
C GLU A 456 -25.96 -17.53 -3.69
N ARG A 457 -26.19 -18.50 -4.58
CA ARG A 457 -27.49 -19.17 -4.62
C ARG A 457 -27.61 -19.92 -3.30
N MET A 458 -28.52 -19.48 -2.44
CA MET A 458 -28.96 -20.33 -1.34
C MET A 458 -29.60 -21.56 -1.98
N ASN A 459 -28.87 -22.68 -1.98
CA ASN A 459 -29.51 -23.97 -2.16
C ASN A 459 -30.45 -24.12 -0.98
N ARG A 460 -31.76 -24.05 -1.25
CA ARG A 460 -32.78 -24.39 -0.26
C ARG A 460 -32.74 -25.91 -0.14
N ASP A 461 -32.06 -26.41 0.89
CA ASP A 461 -32.38 -27.71 1.48
C ASP A 461 -33.58 -27.54 2.42
#